data_AF-A0A9K3P4Y0-F1
#
_entry.id   AF-A0A9K3P4Y0-F1
#
_cell.length_a   1.000
_cell.length_b   1.000
_cell.length_c   1.000
_cell.angle_alpha   90.00
_cell.angle_beta   90.00
_cell.angle_gamma   90.00
#
_symmetry.space_group_name_H-M   'P 1'
#
loop_
_entity.id
_entity.type
_entity.pdbx_description
1 polymer ?
#
loop_
_entity_poly.entity_id
_entity_poly.type
_entity_poly.pdbx_seq_one_letter_code
_entity_poly.pdbx_strand_id
1 'polypeptide(L)' 'MVEKKNPNFNNYVNGNKPRVLLVTGSSPKPCENPVGDHYLLKSIKNKIDYCRIHGIEIFYNMALLDAEMAGFWANCR' A
#
# COMPACT_ATOMS: atom_id res chain seq x y z
N MET A 1 16.46 14.52 27.07
CA MET A 1 17.20 13.69 26.09
C MET A 1 16.29 12.54 25.73
N VAL A 2 15.69 12.54 24.54
CA VAL A 2 14.75 11.47 24.13
C VAL A 2 15.57 10.33 23.55
N GLU A 3 15.74 9.26 24.31
CA GLU A 3 16.33 8.02 23.80
C GLU A 3 15.49 7.48 22.66
N LYS A 4 16.07 7.40 21.45
CA LYS A 4 15.44 6.72 20.33
C LYS A 4 15.43 5.22 20.62
N LYS A 5 14.26 4.70 21.00
CA LYS A 5 14.05 3.28 21.31
C LYS A 5 14.30 2.31 20.14
N ASN A 6 14.34 2.79 18.88
CA ASN A 6 14.50 1.95 17.68
C ASN A 6 15.49 2.57 16.66
N PRO A 7 16.81 2.39 16.83
CA PRO A 7 17.81 2.98 15.92
C PRO A 7 17.87 2.33 14.52
N ASN A 8 17.41 1.09 14.39
CA ASN A 8 17.43 0.33 13.12
C ASN A 8 16.28 0.70 12.17
N PHE A 9 15.26 1.42 12.65
CA PHE A 9 14.09 1.84 11.88
C PHE A 9 14.08 3.36 11.72
N ASN A 10 14.94 3.85 10.84
CA ASN A 10 14.97 5.27 10.52
C ASN A 10 13.87 5.64 9.52
N ASN A 11 13.20 6.76 9.79
CA ASN A 11 12.20 7.35 8.89
C ASN A 11 12.78 7.83 7.56
N TYR A 12 14.11 7.82 7.41
CA TYR A 12 14.83 8.18 6.20
C TYR A 12 15.81 7.07 5.85
N VAL A 13 15.76 6.58 4.62
CA VAL A 13 16.57 5.43 4.18
C VAL A 13 17.96 5.88 3.71
N ASN A 14 18.11 7.15 3.27
CA ASN A 14 19.38 7.66 2.74
C ASN A 14 19.61 9.16 3.04
N GLY A 15 19.18 9.62 4.22
CA GLY A 15 19.32 11.01 4.68
C GLY A 15 18.39 12.04 4.00
N ASN A 16 18.15 11.91 2.69
CA ASN A 16 17.33 12.85 1.91
C ASN A 16 16.03 12.23 1.36
N LYS A 17 15.82 10.92 1.57
CA LYS A 17 14.65 10.19 1.08
C LYS A 17 13.82 9.66 2.24
N PRO A 18 12.58 10.15 2.43
CA PRO A 18 11.69 9.60 3.45
C PRO A 18 11.35 8.15 3.14
N ARG A 19 11.15 7.33 4.18
CA ARG A 19 10.62 5.99 4.06
C ARG A 19 9.14 6.10 3.72
N VAL A 20 8.78 5.68 2.51
CA VAL A 20 7.41 5.73 2.00
C VAL A 20 6.87 4.31 1.92
N LEU A 21 5.64 4.12 2.38
CA LEU A 21 4.87 2.90 2.21
C LEU A 21 3.73 3.20 1.24
N LEU A 22 3.72 2.54 0.09
CA LEU A 22 2.61 2.62 -0.85
C LEU A 22 1.53 1.66 -0.40
N VAL A 23 0.41 2.19 0.08
CA VAL A 23 -0.76 1.40 0.46
C VAL A 23 -1.77 1.44 -0.68
N THR A 24 -2.22 0.27 -1.11
CA THR A 24 -3.27 0.10 -2.12
C THR A 24 -4.13 -1.08 -1.72
N GLY A 25 -5.41 -1.06 -2.08
CA GLY A 25 -6.30 -2.16 -1.79
C GLY A 25 -7.44 -2.26 -2.79
N SER A 26 -8.07 -3.42 -2.83
CA SER A 26 -9.30 -3.65 -3.57
C SER A 26 -10.27 -4.43 -2.70
N SER A 27 -11.55 -4.41 -3.09
CA SER A 27 -12.55 -5.27 -2.43
C SER A 27 -12.13 -6.75 -2.53
N PRO A 28 -12.34 -7.58 -1.49
CA PRO A 28 -12.10 -9.02 -1.55
C PRO A 28 -13.08 -9.76 -2.46
N LYS A 29 -14.20 -9.13 -2.82
CA LYS A 29 -15.19 -9.71 -3.72
C LYS A 29 -14.71 -9.57 -5.18
N PRO A 30 -14.92 -10.60 -6.03
CA PRO A 30 -14.64 -10.48 -7.45
C PRO A 30 -15.47 -9.34 -8.05
N CYS A 31 -14.89 -8.62 -9.02
CA CYS A 31 -15.61 -7.56 -9.71
C CYS A 31 -16.82 -8.13 -10.46
N GLU A 32 -17.94 -7.39 -10.50
CA GLU A 32 -19.15 -7.80 -11.24
C GLU A 32 -18.86 -8.05 -12.74
N ASN A 33 -17.86 -7.35 -13.28
CA ASN A 33 -17.38 -7.55 -14.64
C ASN A 33 -16.03 -8.29 -14.64
N PRO A 34 -15.89 -9.44 -15.31
CA PRO A 34 -14.65 -10.22 -15.34
C PRO A 34 -13.45 -9.46 -15.94
N VAL A 35 -13.70 -8.43 -16.75
CA VAL A 35 -12.63 -7.57 -17.28
C VAL A 35 -12.04 -6.66 -16.19
N GLY A 36 -12.82 -6.34 -15.15
CA GLY A 36 -12.41 -5.50 -14.03
C GLY A 36 -11.21 -6.07 -13.27
N ASP A 37 -11.22 -7.37 -13.00
CA ASP A 37 -10.13 -8.06 -12.30
C ASP A 37 -8.82 -8.01 -13.12
N HIS A 38 -8.92 -8.08 -14.45
CA HIS A 38 -7.75 -7.93 -15.32
C HIS A 38 -7.15 -6.52 -15.26
N TYR A 39 -7.98 -5.48 -15.13
CA TYR A 39 -7.49 -4.12 -14.92
C TYR A 39 -6.86 -3.93 -13.54
N LEU A 40 -7.41 -4.56 -12.50
CA LEU A 40 -6.80 -4.55 -11.15
C LEU A 40 -5.41 -5.20 -11.18
N LEU A 41 -5.25 -6.33 -11.86
CA LEU A 41 -3.96 -7.00 -12.07
C LEU A 41 -2.95 -6.12 -12.83
N LYS A 42 -3.39 -5.40 -13.85
CA LYS A 42 -2.55 -4.43 -14.57
C LYS A 42 -2.14 -3.25 -13.69
N SER A 43 -3.06 -2.74 -12.88
CA SER A 43 -2.80 -1.62 -11.97
C SER A 43 -1.78 -2.00 -10.89
N ILE A 44 -1.92 -3.18 -10.28
CA ILE A 44 -0.98 -3.62 -9.24
C ILE A 44 0.41 -3.86 -9.83
N LYS A 45 0.50 -4.44 -11.04
CA LYS A 45 1.77 -4.61 -11.74
C LYS A 45 2.48 -3.27 -11.95
N ASN A 46 1.77 -2.25 -12.43
CA ASN A 46 2.34 -0.92 -12.64
C ASN A 46 2.88 -0.31 -11.32
N LYS A 47 2.14 -0.45 -10.22
CA LYS A 47 2.58 0.02 -8.90
C LYS A 47 3.79 -0.74 -8.37
N ILE A 48 3.84 -2.07 -8.54
CA ILE A 48 4.99 -2.90 -8.15
C ILE A 48 6.24 -2.48 -8.94
N ASP A 49 6.12 -2.33 -10.25
CA ASP A 49 7.24 -1.95 -11.11
C ASP A 49 7.76 -0.54 -10.72
N TYR A 50 6.86 0.41 -10.43
CA TYR A 50 7.23 1.73 -9.92
C TYR A 50 7.92 1.67 -8.54
N CYS A 51 7.31 0.95 -7.58
CA CYS A 51 7.86 0.76 -6.24
C CYS A 51 9.25 0.11 -6.26
N ARG A 52 9.48 -0.83 -7.17
CA ARG A 52 10.78 -1.49 -7.34
C ARG A 52 11.86 -0.52 -7.82
N ILE A 53 11.58 0.32 -8.81
CA ILE A 53 12.52 1.32 -9.32
C ILE A 53 12.81 2.37 -8.24
N HIS A 54 11.77 2.79 -7.51
CA HIS A 54 11.89 3.81 -6.48
C HIS A 54 12.21 3.25 -5.10
N GLY A 55 12.46 1.95 -4.91
CA GLY A 55 12.74 1.37 -3.58
C GLY A 55 11.70 1.75 -2.51
N ILE A 56 10.42 1.76 -2.88
CA ILE A 56 9.27 2.05 -2.01
C ILE A 56 8.65 0.71 -1.63
N GLU A 57 8.34 0.50 -0.36
CA GLU A 57 7.64 -0.70 0.10
C GLU A 57 6.18 -0.63 -0.31
N ILE A 58 5.58 -1.75 -0.72
CA ILE A 58 4.18 -1.82 -1.14
C ILE A 58 3.39 -2.71 -0.18
N PHE A 59 2.23 -2.23 0.26
CA PHE A 59 1.26 -3.01 1.02
C PHE A 59 -0.04 -3.09 0.22
N TYR A 60 -0.38 -4.31 -0.19
CA TYR A 60 -1.63 -4.58 -0.90
C TYR A 60 -2.66 -5.18 0.07
N ASN A 61 -3.63 -4.36 0.47
CA ASN A 61 -4.68 -4.79 1.37
C ASN A 61 -5.85 -5.39 0.56
N MET A 62 -6.08 -6.69 0.70
CA MET A 62 -7.29 -7.35 0.21
C MET A 62 -8.34 -7.58 1.31
N ALA A 63 -8.03 -7.20 2.55
CA ALA A 63 -8.91 -7.41 3.68
C ALA A 63 -9.75 -6.15 3.94
N LEU A 64 -11.06 -6.36 4.13
CA LEU A 64 -11.91 -5.35 4.73
C LEU A 64 -11.59 -5.33 6.23
N LEU A 65 -10.73 -4.39 6.66
CA LEU A 65 -10.27 -4.29 8.06
C LEU A 65 -11.39 -3.81 9.00
N ASP A 66 -12.41 -3.14 8.47
CA ASP A 66 -13.56 -2.63 9.21
C ASP A 66 -14.81 -2.71 8.32
N ALA A 67 -15.88 -3.33 8.82
CA ALA A 67 -17.14 -3.50 8.08
C ALA A 67 -17.91 -2.18 7.90
N GLU A 68 -17.65 -1.19 8.77
CA GLU A 68 -18.32 0.11 8.73
C GLU A 68 -17.67 1.10 7.75
N MET A 69 -16.39 0.90 7.41
CA MET A 69 -15.65 1.69 6.41
C MET A 69 -15.53 0.98 5.07
N ALA A 70 -16.64 0.43 4.58
CA ALA A 70 -16.68 -0.26 3.30
C ALA A 70 -16.45 0.70 2.11
N GLY A 71 -15.69 0.25 1.11
CA GLY A 71 -15.44 1.01 -0.12
C GLY A 71 -14.26 1.98 -0.03
N PHE A 72 -14.44 3.22 -0.49
CA PHE A 72 -13.36 4.23 -0.56
C PHE A 72 -12.79 4.61 0.83
N TRP A 73 -13.62 4.49 1.86
CA TRP A 73 -13.28 4.83 3.25
C TRP A 73 -12.36 3.81 3.93
N ALA A 74 -12.17 2.62 3.35
CA ALA A 74 -11.33 1.56 3.91
C ALA A 74 -9.85 1.96 4.07
N ASN A 75 -9.42 3.08 3.46
CA ASN A 75 -8.04 3.57 3.51
C ASN A 75 -7.84 4.73 4.51
N CYS A 76 -8.89 5.21 5.20
CA CYS A 76 -8.80 6.38 6.07
C CYS A 76 -8.31 6.05 7.50
N ARG A 77 -8.03 4.79 7.81
CA ARG A 77 -7.67 4.34 9.16
C ARG A 77 -6.32 3.63 9.20
#